data_AF-C4QWP0-F1
#
_entry.id   AF-C4QWP0-F1
#
_cell.length_a   1.000
_cell.length_b   1.000
_cell.length_c   1.000
_cell.angle_alpha   90.00
_cell.angle_beta   90.00
_cell.angle_gamma   90.00
#
_symmetry.space_group_name_H-M   'P 1'
#
loop_
_entity.id
_entity.type
_entity.pdbx_description
1 polymer ?
#
loop_
_entity_poly.entity_id
_entity_poly.type
_entity_poly.pdbx_seq_one_letter_code
_entity_poly.pdbx_strand_id
1 'polypeptide(L)'
;MADRLTQLQVCLDQLIEQFSATIHYVDQHHDSVNLPENDPKIVDPDLTPDSEFDFKNTINELSSDILLKTRQILAIIDSLPGVGVSKKEQMSKIQTLSEELWAMETLKQEKIVQKDDLLDWVNNLIMNLSESIANSRD
;
A
#
# COMPACT_ATOMS: atom_id res chain seq x y z
N MET A 1 -2.72 6.31 -2.00
CA MET A 1 -2.03 5.57 -0.91
C MET A 1 -2.97 4.43 -0.54
N ALA A 2 -2.77 3.23 -1.11
CA ALA A 2 -3.69 2.12 -0.91
C ALA A 2 -3.64 1.67 0.55
N ASP A 3 -4.80 1.51 1.18
CA ASP A 3 -4.94 0.99 2.53
C ASP A 3 -4.22 -0.37 2.64
N ARG A 4 -3.47 -0.59 3.73
CA ARG A 4 -2.68 -1.82 3.95
C ARG A 4 -3.58 -3.05 4.00
N LEU A 5 -4.80 -2.90 4.51
CA LEU A 5 -5.79 -3.97 4.50
C LEU A 5 -6.26 -4.30 3.08
N THR A 6 -6.51 -3.29 2.24
CA THR A 6 -6.81 -3.50 0.82
C THR A 6 -5.65 -4.15 0.07
N GLN A 7 -4.40 -3.79 0.37
CA GLN A 7 -3.23 -4.45 -0.21
C GLN A 7 -3.17 -5.93 0.16
N LEU A 8 -3.47 -6.27 1.41
CA LEU A 8 -3.54 -7.67 1.86
C LEU A 8 -4.61 -8.46 1.10
N GLN A 9 -5.79 -7.86 0.90
CA GLN A 9 -6.87 -8.47 0.12
C GLN A 9 -6.43 -8.75 -1.33
N VAL A 10 -5.85 -7.75 -2.00
CA VAL A 10 -5.35 -7.92 -3.38
C VAL A 10 -4.25 -8.99 -3.46
N CYS A 11 -3.34 -9.05 -2.49
CA CYS A 11 -2.31 -10.10 -2.47
C CYS A 11 -2.90 -11.49 -2.25
N LEU A 12 -3.95 -11.62 -1.45
CA LEU A 12 -4.65 -12.89 -1.26
C LEU A 12 -5.38 -13.33 -2.54
N ASP A 13 -6.07 -12.41 -3.21
CA ASP A 13 -6.75 -12.69 -4.48
C ASP A 13 -5.75 -13.17 -5.55
N GLN A 14 -4.63 -12.46 -5.68
CA GLN A 14 -3.53 -12.86 -6.58
C GLN A 14 -2.96 -14.25 -6.25
N LEU A 15 -2.86 -14.61 -4.97
CA LEU A 15 -2.38 -15.93 -4.57
C LEU A 15 -3.36 -17.03 -4.99
N ILE A 16 -4.66 -16.79 -4.86
CA ILE A 16 -5.70 -17.74 -5.29
C ILE A 16 -5.69 -17.90 -6.82
N GLU A 17 -5.56 -16.80 -7.56
CA GLU A 17 -5.40 -16.84 -9.02
C GLU A 17 -4.17 -17.66 -9.42
N GLN A 18 -3.04 -17.46 -8.75
CA GLN A 18 -1.81 -18.22 -8.99
C GLN A 18 -1.98 -19.72 -8.69
N PHE A 19 -2.69 -20.10 -7.62
CA PHE A 19 -2.99 -21.50 -7.36
C PHE A 19 -3.83 -22.12 -8.47
N SER A 20 -4.88 -21.42 -8.91
CA SER A 20 -5.73 -21.90 -10.00
C SER A 20 -4.95 -22.02 -11.31
N ALA A 21 -4.14 -21.02 -11.65
CA ALA A 21 -3.32 -21.02 -12.86
C ALA A 21 -2.27 -22.13 -12.83
N THR A 22 -1.65 -22.39 -11.67
CA THR A 22 -0.66 -23.45 -11.51
C THR A 22 -1.28 -24.84 -11.68
N ILE A 23 -2.42 -25.09 -11.06
CA ILE A 23 -3.14 -26.36 -11.23
C ILE A 23 -3.57 -26.53 -12.68
N HIS A 24 -4.09 -25.49 -13.32
CA HIS A 24 -4.51 -25.53 -14.72
C HIS A 24 -3.33 -25.81 -15.66
N TYR A 25 -2.16 -25.21 -15.41
CA TYR A 25 -0.96 -25.48 -16.19
C TYR A 25 -0.53 -26.94 -16.08
N VAL A 26 -0.48 -27.49 -14.85
CA VAL A 26 -0.19 -28.92 -14.61
C VAL A 26 -1.20 -29.81 -15.33
N ASP A 27 -2.49 -29.50 -15.24
CA ASP A 27 -3.56 -30.28 -15.84
C ASP A 27 -3.46 -30.33 -17.38
N GLN A 28 -3.08 -29.22 -18.03
CA GLN A 28 -3.03 -29.15 -19.50
C GLN A 28 -1.71 -29.54 -20.15
N HIS A 29 -0.58 -29.42 -19.43
CA HIS A 29 0.76 -29.57 -20.03
C HIS A 29 1.53 -30.75 -19.47
N HIS A 30 0.92 -31.57 -18.60
CA HIS A 30 1.56 -32.77 -18.09
C HIS A 30 1.74 -33.82 -19.19
N ASP A 31 2.88 -34.51 -19.13
CA ASP A 31 3.14 -35.62 -20.02
C ASP A 31 2.57 -36.94 -19.46
N SER A 32 2.08 -37.81 -20.34
CA SER A 32 1.53 -39.11 -19.93
C SER A 32 2.65 -40.08 -19.56
N VAL A 33 2.48 -40.82 -18.46
CA VAL A 33 3.48 -41.79 -17.97
C VAL A 33 3.06 -43.20 -18.37
N ASN A 34 3.99 -44.00 -18.89
CA ASN A 34 3.74 -45.43 -19.15
C ASN A 34 3.69 -46.19 -17.82
N LEU A 35 2.62 -46.94 -17.55
CA LEU A 35 2.50 -47.74 -16.32
C LEU A 35 3.38 -49.01 -16.40
N PRO A 36 3.23 -49.90 -17.40
CA PRO A 36 4.27 -50.87 -17.78
C PRO A 36 5.19 -50.32 -18.87
N GLU A 37 6.50 -50.62 -18.83
CA GLU A 37 7.50 -50.20 -19.85
C GLU A 37 7.14 -50.61 -21.29
N ASN A 38 6.28 -51.62 -21.45
CA ASN A 38 5.93 -52.22 -22.74
C ASN A 38 4.59 -51.77 -23.32
N ASP A 39 3.80 -50.96 -22.60
CA ASP A 39 2.51 -50.49 -23.11
C ASP A 39 2.67 -49.18 -23.89
N PRO A 40 1.92 -48.99 -24.99
CA PRO A 40 1.95 -47.74 -25.72
C PRO A 40 1.35 -46.62 -24.86
N LYS A 41 2.06 -45.49 -24.84
CA LYS A 41 1.63 -44.27 -24.18
C LYS A 41 0.27 -43.84 -24.70
N ILE A 42 -0.71 -43.78 -23.82
CA ILE A 42 -2.02 -43.21 -24.14
C ILE A 42 -1.81 -41.70 -24.18
N VAL A 43 -1.82 -41.13 -25.38
CA VAL A 43 -1.74 -39.69 -25.60
C VAL A 43 -3.17 -39.20 -25.83
N ASP A 44 -3.61 -38.27 -24.99
CA ASP A 44 -4.88 -37.57 -25.22
C ASP A 44 -4.72 -36.65 -26.45
N PRO A 45 -5.55 -36.79 -27.50
CA PRO A 45 -5.48 -35.94 -28.69
C PRO A 45 -5.64 -34.44 -28.41
N ASP A 46 -6.29 -34.08 -27.29
CA ASP A 46 -6.55 -32.69 -26.92
C ASP A 46 -5.45 -32.09 -26.02
N LEU A 47 -4.49 -32.88 -25.54
CA LEU A 47 -3.33 -32.40 -24.78
C LEU A 47 -2.09 -32.19 -25.66
N THR A 48 -1.49 -31.02 -25.53
CA THR A 48 -0.14 -30.72 -26.07
C THR A 48 0.84 -30.66 -24.92
N PRO A 49 1.51 -31.77 -24.56
CA PRO A 49 2.46 -31.78 -23.46
C PRO A 49 3.69 -30.94 -23.79
N ASP A 50 4.15 -30.19 -22.80
CA ASP A 50 5.42 -29.47 -22.89
C ASP A 50 6.60 -30.44 -22.81
N SER A 51 7.79 -29.98 -23.20
CA SER A 51 9.01 -30.77 -22.96
C SER A 51 9.22 -30.94 -21.45
N GLU A 52 9.76 -32.08 -21.02
CA GLU A 52 10.01 -32.34 -19.59
C GLU A 52 10.88 -31.25 -18.94
N PHE A 53 11.82 -30.69 -19.70
CA PHE A 53 12.67 -29.60 -19.25
C PHE A 53 11.87 -28.30 -19.06
N ASP A 54 11.07 -27.91 -20.04
CA ASP A 54 10.27 -26.68 -19.98
C ASP A 54 9.19 -26.78 -18.92
N PHE A 55 8.48 -27.92 -18.85
CA PHE A 55 7.47 -28.19 -17.82
C PHE A 55 8.06 -28.07 -16.42
N LYS A 56 9.20 -28.72 -16.16
CA LYS A 56 9.87 -28.66 -14.85
C LYS A 56 10.34 -27.25 -14.51
N ASN A 57 10.84 -26.49 -15.48
CA ASN A 57 11.24 -25.10 -15.27
C ASN A 57 10.04 -24.21 -14.93
N THR A 58 8.95 -24.32 -15.67
CA THR A 58 7.72 -23.57 -15.41
C THR A 58 7.14 -23.89 -14.03
N ILE A 59 7.13 -25.17 -13.63
CA ILE A 59 6.68 -25.56 -12.28
C ILE A 59 7.57 -24.95 -11.19
N ASN A 60 8.88 -24.90 -11.39
CA ASN A 60 9.80 -24.27 -10.44
C ASN A 60 9.59 -22.75 -10.34
N GLU A 61 9.31 -22.09 -11.47
CA GLU A 61 8.99 -20.65 -11.52
C GLU A 61 7.67 -20.36 -10.79
N LEU A 62 6.60 -21.06 -11.15
CA LEU A 62 5.28 -20.92 -10.50
C LEU A 62 5.36 -21.18 -8.98
N SER A 63 6.11 -22.20 -8.58
CA SER A 63 6.34 -22.51 -7.15
C SER A 63 7.12 -21.40 -6.44
N SER A 64 8.12 -20.82 -7.10
CA SER A 64 8.90 -19.71 -6.57
C SER A 64 8.05 -18.46 -6.39
N ASP A 65 7.18 -18.17 -7.36
CA ASP A 65 6.27 -17.02 -7.32
C ASP A 65 5.25 -17.12 -6.18
N ILE A 66 4.63 -18.28 -6.00
CA ILE A 66 3.72 -18.55 -4.87
C ILE A 66 4.43 -18.31 -3.53
N LEU A 67 5.68 -18.75 -3.42
CA LEU A 67 6.48 -18.60 -2.21
C LEU A 67 6.87 -17.14 -1.96
N LEU A 68 7.21 -16.39 -3.01
CA LEU A 68 7.46 -14.96 -2.93
C LEU A 68 6.19 -14.19 -2.53
N LYS A 69 5.02 -14.53 -3.10
CA LYS A 69 3.74 -13.93 -2.72
C LYS A 69 3.37 -14.22 -1.27
N THR A 70 3.61 -15.44 -0.80
CA THR A 70 3.40 -15.80 0.60
C THR A 70 4.25 -14.95 1.54
N ARG A 71 5.54 -14.75 1.21
CA ARG A 71 6.41 -13.85 1.98
C ARG A 71 5.94 -12.41 1.94
N GLN A 72 5.49 -11.92 0.79
CA GLN A 72 4.92 -10.59 0.65
C GLN A 72 3.69 -10.40 1.55
N ILE A 73 2.79 -11.39 1.58
CA ILE A 73 1.61 -11.40 2.45
C ILE A 73 2.01 -11.30 3.93
N LEU A 74 2.98 -12.10 4.37
CA LEU A 74 3.49 -12.05 5.76
C LEU A 74 4.07 -10.67 6.10
N ALA A 75 4.88 -10.09 5.22
CA ALA A 75 5.42 -8.75 5.43
C ALA A 75 4.33 -7.66 5.49
N ILE A 76 3.23 -7.82 4.73
CA ILE A 76 2.08 -6.91 4.81
C ILE A 76 1.38 -7.07 6.16
N ILE A 77 1.17 -8.31 6.62
CA ILE A 77 0.56 -8.59 7.94
C ILE A 77 1.38 -7.95 9.06
N ASP A 78 2.70 -8.12 9.03
CA ASP A 78 3.62 -7.55 10.03
C ASP A 78 3.64 -6.01 10.01
N SER A 79 3.29 -5.40 8.88
CA SER A 79 3.22 -3.94 8.71
C SER A 79 1.82 -3.36 8.83
N LEU A 80 0.81 -4.16 9.26
CA LEU A 80 -0.55 -3.67 9.47
C LEU A 80 -0.58 -2.62 10.60
N PRO A 81 -1.16 -1.44 10.36
CA PRO A 81 -1.23 -0.40 11.37
C PRO A 81 -2.11 -0.85 12.54
N GLY A 82 -1.57 -0.74 13.76
CA GLY A 82 -2.29 -1.16 14.97
C GLY A 82 -2.26 -2.66 15.24
N VAL A 83 -1.49 -3.46 14.48
CA VAL A 83 -1.23 -4.85 14.82
C VAL A 83 -0.55 -4.92 16.20
N GLY A 84 -1.07 -5.78 17.08
CA GLY A 84 -0.55 -5.94 18.45
C GLY A 84 -0.96 -4.86 19.46
N VAL A 85 -1.70 -3.82 19.06
CA VAL A 85 -2.14 -2.74 19.96
C VAL A 85 -3.55 -3.00 20.47
N SER A 86 -3.77 -2.84 21.78
CA SER A 86 -5.11 -3.02 22.35
C SER A 86 -6.06 -1.88 21.96
N LYS A 87 -7.36 -2.17 21.86
CA LYS A 87 -8.39 -1.14 21.60
C LYS A 87 -8.36 0.01 22.61
N LYS A 88 -8.05 -0.30 23.88
CA LYS A 88 -7.95 0.69 24.95
C LYS A 88 -6.80 1.67 24.71
N GLU A 89 -5.64 1.15 24.33
CA GLU A 89 -4.46 1.97 24.02
C GLU A 89 -4.70 2.82 22.78
N GLN A 90 -5.32 2.26 21.74
CA GLN A 90 -5.73 3.01 20.54
C GLN A 90 -6.67 4.17 20.91
N MET A 91 -7.68 3.92 21.74
CA MET A 91 -8.62 4.96 22.18
C MET A 91 -7.93 6.04 23.02
N SER A 92 -7.05 5.65 23.94
CA SER A 92 -6.26 6.60 24.73
C SER A 92 -5.40 7.50 23.83
N LYS A 93 -4.77 6.92 22.80
CA LYS A 93 -3.95 7.67 21.85
C LYS A 93 -4.79 8.65 21.02
N ILE A 94 -5.99 8.25 20.61
CA ILE A 94 -6.94 9.14 19.91
C ILE A 94 -7.31 10.32 20.81
N GLN A 95 -7.60 10.07 22.09
CA GLN A 95 -7.96 11.12 23.02
C GLN A 95 -6.81 12.12 23.21
N THR A 96 -5.58 11.63 23.47
CA THR A 96 -4.40 12.50 23.63
C THR A 96 -4.14 13.33 22.37
N LEU A 97 -4.17 12.72 21.19
CA LEU A 97 -3.98 13.45 19.92
C LEU A 97 -5.08 14.50 19.70
N SER A 98 -6.31 14.22 20.10
CA SER A 98 -7.40 15.20 20.00
C SER A 98 -7.15 16.40 20.92
N GLU A 99 -6.69 16.16 22.15
CA GLU A 99 -6.37 17.22 23.11
C GLU A 99 -5.19 18.08 22.61
N GLU A 100 -4.14 17.43 22.07
CA GLU A 100 -3.00 18.12 21.45
C GLU A 100 -3.41 18.97 20.25
N LEU A 101 -4.31 18.46 19.38
CA LEU A 101 -4.85 19.20 18.25
C LEU A 101 -5.61 20.46 18.70
N TRP A 102 -6.44 20.35 19.74
CA TRP A 102 -7.17 21.51 20.30
C TRP A 102 -6.23 22.58 20.83
N ALA A 103 -5.18 22.19 21.55
CA ALA A 103 -4.18 23.11 22.05
C ALA A 103 -3.41 23.81 20.91
N MET A 104 -3.00 23.04 19.89
CA MET A 104 -2.33 23.56 18.69
C MET A 104 -3.21 24.54 17.92
N GLU A 105 -4.50 24.24 17.73
CA GLU A 105 -5.40 25.11 16.99
C GLU A 105 -5.67 26.43 17.73
N THR A 106 -5.76 26.38 19.07
CA THR A 106 -5.89 27.59 19.91
C THR A 106 -4.66 28.48 19.77
N LEU A 107 -3.47 27.90 19.88
CA LEU A 107 -2.21 28.62 19.73
C LEU A 107 -2.06 29.21 18.32
N LYS A 108 -2.44 28.45 17.29
CA LYS A 108 -2.48 28.93 15.91
C LYS A 108 -3.40 30.15 15.79
N GLN A 109 -4.58 30.11 16.39
CA GLN A 109 -5.52 31.24 16.36
C GLN A 109 -4.94 32.49 17.02
N GLU A 110 -4.33 32.34 18.21
CA GLU A 110 -3.66 33.44 18.91
C GLU A 110 -2.52 34.05 18.06
N LYS A 111 -1.75 33.21 17.37
CA LYS A 111 -0.66 33.65 16.50
C LYS A 111 -1.16 34.35 15.23
N ILE A 112 -2.30 33.95 14.70
CA ILE A 112 -2.95 34.65 13.58
C ILE A 112 -3.36 36.06 14.01
N VAL A 113 -4.01 36.20 15.18
CA VAL A 113 -4.39 37.51 15.72
C VAL A 113 -3.16 38.41 15.91
N GLN A 114 -2.10 37.90 16.54
CA GLN A 114 -0.85 38.66 16.72
C GLN A 114 -0.23 39.09 15.37
N LYS A 115 -0.29 38.22 14.35
CA LYS A 115 0.20 38.54 13.01
C LYS A 115 -0.63 39.66 12.38
N ASP A 116 -1.95 39.63 12.51
CA ASP A 116 -2.84 40.63 11.94
C ASP A 116 -2.66 41.99 12.62
N ASP A 117 -2.54 42.03 13.95
CA ASP A 117 -2.24 43.25 14.71
C ASP A 117 -0.91 43.90 14.27
N LEU A 118 0.12 43.09 14.05
CA LEU A 118 1.42 43.57 13.57
C LEU A 118 1.35 44.09 12.13
N LEU A 119 0.58 43.44 11.27
CA LEU A 119 0.37 43.91 9.90
C LEU A 119 -0.34 45.26 9.87
N ASP A 120 -1.37 45.44 10.69
CA ASP A 120 -2.08 46.72 10.81
C ASP A 120 -1.16 47.82 11.33
N TRP A 121 -0.30 47.51 12.30
CA TRP A 121 0.69 48.47 12.78
C TRP A 121 1.67 48.92 11.69
N VAL A 122 2.20 47.97 10.90
CA VAL A 122 3.10 48.30 9.78
C VAL A 122 2.37 49.10 8.70
N ASN A 123 1.13 48.73 8.37
CA ASN A 123 0.32 49.46 7.39
C ASN A 123 0.09 50.91 7.81
N ASN A 124 -0.22 51.15 9.09
CA ASN A 124 -0.40 52.50 9.61
C ASN A 124 0.89 53.33 9.52
N LEU A 125 2.06 52.75 9.81
CA LEU A 125 3.35 53.43 9.63
C LEU A 125 3.61 53.81 8.16
N ILE A 126 3.30 52.91 7.22
CA ILE A 126 3.45 53.16 5.78
C ILE A 126 2.51 54.29 5.34
N MET A 127 1.26 54.28 5.77
CA MET A 127 0.28 55.34 5.45
C MET A 127 0.73 56.70 6.00
N ASN A 128 1.14 56.75 7.27
CA ASN A 128 1.65 57.98 7.89
C ASN A 128 2.87 58.54 7.16
N LEU A 129 3.81 57.67 6.76
CA LEU A 129 4.98 58.07 5.98
C LEU A 129 4.56 58.61 4.60
N SER A 130 3.63 57.94 3.92
CA SER A 130 3.10 58.38 2.62
C SER A 130 2.42 59.74 2.71
N GLU A 131 1.58 59.96 3.72
CA GLU A 131 0.93 61.25 3.98
C GLU A 131 1.95 62.35 4.28
N SER A 132 2.96 62.06 5.11
CA SER A 132 4.02 63.02 5.42
C SER A 132 4.82 63.41 4.18
N ILE A 133 5.11 62.47 3.28
CA ILE A 133 5.80 62.75 2.02
C ILE A 133 4.91 63.59 1.11
N ALA A 134 3.62 63.26 0.97
CA ALA A 134 2.68 64.03 0.16
C ALA A 134 2.58 65.48 0.64
N ASN A 135 2.36 65.68 1.94
CA ASN A 135 2.24 67.01 2.56
C ASN A 135 3.54 67.82 2.55
N SER A 136 4.71 67.17 2.40
CA SER A 136 6.01 67.87 2.28
C SER A 136 6.32 68.37 0.87
N ARG A 137 5.52 67.96 -0.12
CA ARG A 137 5.76 68.21 -1.55
C ARG A 137 4.85 69.32 -2.12
N ASP A 138 3.80 69.69 -1.38
CA ASP A 138 2.97 70.88 -1.59
C ASP A 138 3.55 72.10 -0.82
#